data_AF-A0A7Y0GVX7-F1
#
_entry.id   AF-A0A7Y0GVX7-F1
#
_cell.length_a   1.000
_cell.length_b   1.000
_cell.length_c   1.000
_cell.angle_alpha   90.00
_cell.angle_beta   90.00
_cell.angle_gamma   90.00
#
_symmetry.space_group_name_H-M   'P 1'
#
loop_
_entity.id
_entity.type
_entity.pdbx_description
1 polymer ?
#
loop_
_entity_poly.entity_id
_entity_poly.type
_entity_poly.pdbx_seq_one_letter_code
_entity_poly.pdbx_strand_id
1 'polypeptide(L)'
;MYDAAGVQISTGSSTAAAKAVIRYRLDGRGRKLTLTGANLAAQVRQTEALLTLAYEQNWAADKRFRPVAPGALPSVGVDMAGDEGQVLAFPGAQVADLPLPAAPRSGAALPAVGAPTRPADVDTLVRWRKSFLETSNSHRRGGGKRSPGTTDNYRTNLDFLLTHARYQLGDARLDQLGLPAGAPMRLDHPELGLNEQDLVALLTLRASTNLRTRAANERAMARWADAMGKEERAAARGHREPVLSAPPELGVESVKPRTIEAFAQAVRSALQDGHLHQKIGYQPWTVVVESQVQRSAMPHYSTKTLPDRDQVHLIAGTMAARWRRSTTTDGHPCSVNGARYAALVVLAGREAPRPEESTAARTSWLHLDDGDPRIELQWAEVNHSLPGGGRVRTRVPLKGRQPGEIRVVRLQPDTVDALRRHIENFVPRPNPNGLTEDERDPRLFTTHSGAPIDLGNFADAWFKPAVVLAFASPGDQHLLTMPFRRLRAAAITDWIFHGASSGEASEKAGNSGAVIEKHYRGVFDSRPRPQIASALTIRSGDFVVDRLDDIQLAELSQLVMAERRHRLERDS
;
A
#
# COMPACT_ATOMS: atom_id res chain seq x y z
N MET A 1 -28.38 6.40 11.75
CA MET A 1 -29.79 6.70 12.06
C MET A 1 -30.57 5.41 11.88
N TYR A 2 -31.29 4.99 12.93
CA TYR A 2 -32.19 3.83 12.90
C TYR A 2 -33.62 4.32 12.73
N ASP A 3 -34.43 3.52 12.02
CA ASP A 3 -35.85 3.38 12.29
C ASP A 3 -36.22 1.89 12.30
N ALA A 4 -37.23 1.56 13.11
CA ALA A 4 -37.56 0.23 13.61
C ALA A 4 -37.99 -0.78 12.53
N ALA A 5 -37.63 -2.06 12.72
CA ALA A 5 -38.15 -3.18 11.93
C ALA A 5 -39.40 -3.77 12.60
N GLY A 6 -40.55 -3.66 11.94
CA GLY A 6 -41.74 -4.47 12.24
C GLY A 6 -41.58 -5.88 11.66
N VAL A 7 -42.02 -6.89 12.41
CA VAL A 7 -42.05 -8.30 11.97
C VAL A 7 -43.49 -8.68 11.62
N GLN A 8 -43.74 -9.10 10.38
CA GLN A 8 -44.93 -9.90 10.05
C GLN A 8 -44.53 -11.37 9.90
N ILE A 9 -45.19 -12.23 10.67
CA ILE A 9 -45.08 -13.69 10.58
C ILE A 9 -46.33 -14.18 9.86
N SER A 10 -46.17 -14.78 8.67
CA SER A 10 -47.28 -15.50 8.02
C SER A 10 -47.41 -16.90 8.62
N THR A 11 -48.57 -17.20 9.21
CA THR A 11 -48.94 -18.54 9.67
C THR A 11 -49.55 -19.32 8.51
N GLY A 12 -48.67 -19.84 7.65
CA GLY A 12 -49.03 -20.79 6.59
C GLY A 12 -48.72 -22.22 7.00
N SER A 13 -49.77 -23.01 7.21
CA SER A 13 -49.77 -24.45 7.49
C SER A 13 -48.99 -25.27 6.44
N SER A 14 -47.74 -25.64 6.72
CA SER A 14 -47.18 -26.95 6.36
C SER A 14 -45.96 -27.26 7.24
N THR A 15 -45.88 -28.49 7.72
CA THR A 15 -44.92 -29.05 8.70
C THR A 15 -43.50 -29.22 8.13
N ALA A 16 -42.94 -28.20 7.50
CA ALA A 16 -41.51 -28.14 7.21
C ALA A 16 -40.81 -27.41 8.36
N ALA A 17 -39.82 -28.04 8.99
CA ALA A 17 -39.05 -27.43 10.07
C ALA A 17 -38.42 -26.13 9.58
N ALA A 18 -38.89 -24.99 10.10
CA ALA A 18 -38.37 -23.68 9.75
C ALA A 18 -36.86 -23.62 10.01
N LYS A 19 -36.12 -23.04 9.06
CA LYS A 19 -34.66 -22.93 9.08
C LYS A 19 -34.24 -21.48 8.94
N ALA A 20 -33.36 -21.01 9.83
CA ALA A 20 -32.71 -19.71 9.70
C ALA A 20 -31.21 -19.90 9.49
N VAL A 21 -30.61 -19.04 8.68
CA VAL A 21 -29.17 -18.98 8.47
C VAL A 21 -28.67 -17.60 8.86
N ILE A 22 -27.87 -17.52 9.91
CA ILE A 22 -27.24 -16.29 10.38
C ILE A 22 -25.79 -16.28 9.91
N ARG A 23 -25.40 -15.25 9.15
CA ARG A 23 -24.02 -15.03 8.71
C ARG A 23 -23.44 -13.86 9.49
N TYR A 24 -22.28 -14.03 10.11
CA TYR A 24 -21.68 -13.00 10.97
C TYR A 24 -20.15 -12.96 10.83
N ARG A 25 -19.53 -11.89 11.35
CA ARG A 25 -18.07 -11.68 11.40
C ARG A 25 -17.70 -11.06 12.75
N LEU A 26 -16.94 -11.76 13.59
CA LEU A 26 -16.45 -11.21 14.88
C LEU A 26 -14.93 -10.94 14.87
N ASP A 27 -14.18 -11.64 14.00
CA ASP A 27 -12.70 -11.61 13.91
C ASP A 27 -12.22 -11.33 12.48
N GLY A 28 -13.08 -10.70 11.67
CA GLY A 28 -12.83 -10.51 10.24
C GLY A 28 -13.05 -11.76 9.38
N ARG A 29 -13.30 -12.94 9.96
CA ARG A 29 -13.64 -14.17 9.22
C ARG A 29 -15.15 -14.32 9.12
N GLY A 30 -15.65 -14.64 7.92
CA GLY A 30 -17.06 -14.96 7.72
C GLY A 30 -17.41 -16.29 8.36
N ARG A 31 -18.42 -16.30 9.25
CA ARG A 31 -18.97 -17.50 9.88
C ARG A 31 -20.46 -17.63 9.53
N LYS A 32 -20.96 -18.85 9.55
CA LYS A 32 -22.36 -19.20 9.24
C LYS A 32 -22.90 -20.09 10.35
N LEU A 33 -23.98 -19.65 10.99
CA LEU A 33 -24.76 -20.45 11.93
C LEU A 33 -26.09 -20.79 11.27
N THR A 34 -26.53 -22.04 11.44
CA THR A 34 -27.82 -22.51 10.93
C THR A 34 -28.66 -22.95 12.12
N LEU A 35 -29.85 -22.37 12.27
CA LEU A 35 -30.81 -22.68 13.33
C LEU A 35 -32.00 -23.41 12.71
N THR A 36 -32.50 -24.43 13.41
CA THR A 36 -33.65 -25.25 13.01
C THR A 36 -34.45 -25.63 14.24
N GLY A 37 -35.78 -25.56 14.18
CA GLY A 37 -36.65 -26.10 15.24
C GLY A 37 -37.89 -25.25 15.53
N ALA A 38 -38.75 -25.80 16.38
CA ALA A 38 -39.83 -25.03 16.99
C ALA A 38 -39.20 -23.91 17.84
N ASN A 39 -39.71 -22.68 17.72
CA ASN A 39 -39.20 -21.48 18.38
C ASN A 39 -37.98 -20.78 17.71
N LEU A 40 -37.83 -20.95 16.38
CA LEU A 40 -36.77 -20.32 15.58
C LEU A 40 -36.64 -18.80 15.82
N ALA A 41 -37.76 -18.07 15.98
CA ALA A 41 -37.74 -16.63 16.25
C ALA A 41 -37.07 -16.27 17.59
N ALA A 42 -37.29 -17.07 18.64
CA ALA A 42 -36.64 -16.88 19.93
C ALA A 42 -35.14 -17.22 19.84
N GLN A 43 -34.78 -18.28 19.11
CA GLN A 43 -33.37 -18.66 18.88
C GLN A 43 -32.61 -17.61 18.07
N VAL A 44 -33.25 -17.01 17.05
CA VAL A 44 -32.66 -15.91 16.27
C VAL A 44 -32.42 -14.70 17.17
N ARG A 45 -33.43 -14.28 17.95
CA ARG A 45 -33.28 -13.15 18.89
C ARG A 45 -32.21 -13.40 19.97
N GLN A 46 -32.15 -14.60 20.53
CA GLN A 46 -31.13 -14.97 21.51
C GLN A 46 -29.74 -15.00 20.87
N THR A 47 -29.61 -15.53 19.66
CA THR A 47 -28.34 -15.53 18.92
C THR A 47 -27.90 -14.12 18.57
N GLU A 48 -28.83 -13.26 18.16
CA GLU A 48 -28.58 -11.85 17.89
C GLU A 48 -28.12 -11.14 19.18
N ALA A 49 -28.82 -11.33 20.30
CA ALA A 49 -28.42 -10.78 21.60
C ALA A 49 -27.04 -11.28 22.04
N LEU A 50 -26.70 -12.56 21.82
CA LEU A 50 -25.38 -13.11 22.12
C LEU A 50 -24.29 -12.61 21.17
N LEU A 51 -24.59 -12.40 19.89
CA LEU A 51 -23.65 -11.83 18.92
C LEU A 51 -23.43 -10.33 19.19
N THR A 52 -24.48 -9.61 19.57
CA THR A 52 -24.42 -8.22 20.04
C THR A 52 -23.65 -8.14 21.34
N LEU A 53 -23.92 -9.00 22.33
CA LEU A 53 -23.15 -9.07 23.56
C LEU A 53 -21.69 -9.47 23.30
N ALA A 54 -21.41 -10.41 22.39
CA ALA A 54 -20.04 -10.77 22.01
C ALA A 54 -19.34 -9.67 21.20
N TYR A 55 -20.09 -8.83 20.48
CA TYR A 55 -19.60 -7.65 19.80
C TYR A 55 -19.31 -6.50 20.79
N GLU A 56 -20.19 -6.31 21.78
CA GLU A 56 -20.10 -5.32 22.84
C GLU A 56 -19.06 -5.70 23.92
N GLN A 57 -18.92 -6.99 24.26
CA GLN A 57 -17.82 -7.52 25.09
C GLN A 57 -16.49 -7.52 24.32
N ASN A 58 -16.51 -7.58 22.99
CA ASN A 58 -15.35 -7.26 22.15
C ASN A 58 -15.13 -5.75 21.98
N TRP A 59 -15.93 -4.89 22.62
CA TRP A 59 -15.53 -3.54 22.96
C TRP A 59 -14.63 -3.56 24.21
N ALA A 60 -13.50 -4.25 24.09
CA ALA A 60 -12.35 -3.82 24.85
C ALA A 60 -11.88 -2.51 24.18
N ALA A 61 -12.14 -1.38 24.84
CA ALA A 61 -11.16 -0.31 24.75
C ALA A 61 -9.81 -0.97 25.10
N ASP A 62 -8.78 -0.71 24.31
CA ASP A 62 -7.47 -1.22 24.67
C ASP A 62 -7.04 -0.60 26.02
N LYS A 63 -5.91 -1.06 26.54
CA LYS A 63 -5.37 -0.65 27.84
C LYS A 63 -5.04 0.86 27.95
N ARG A 64 -5.46 1.70 27.01
CA ARG A 64 -5.19 3.15 26.91
C ARG A 64 -6.44 4.01 26.58
N PHE A 65 -7.66 3.50 26.81
CA PHE A 65 -8.91 4.30 26.80
C PHE A 65 -9.20 5.13 25.53
N ARG A 66 -9.05 4.55 24.33
CA ARG A 66 -9.48 5.19 23.06
C ARG A 66 -10.79 4.61 22.52
N PRO A 67 -11.70 5.42 21.97
CA PRO A 67 -12.90 4.92 21.30
C PRO A 67 -12.57 4.46 19.86
N VAL A 68 -13.05 3.28 19.48
CA VAL A 68 -13.04 2.82 18.08
C VAL A 68 -14.41 3.15 17.46
N ALA A 69 -14.43 3.93 16.39
CA ALA A 69 -15.66 4.18 15.63
C ALA A 69 -16.11 2.91 14.88
N PRO A 70 -17.40 2.52 14.92
CA PRO A 70 -17.88 1.34 14.22
C PRO A 70 -17.94 1.57 12.70
N GLY A 71 -17.57 0.55 11.93
CA GLY A 71 -18.08 0.38 10.57
C GLY A 71 -19.55 -0.10 10.64
N ALA A 72 -20.37 0.30 9.67
CA ALA A 72 -21.79 0.00 9.64
C ALA A 72 -22.13 -1.49 9.88
N LEU A 73 -23.23 -1.71 10.61
CA LEU A 73 -23.86 -3.02 10.73
C LEU A 73 -24.23 -3.57 9.34
N PRO A 74 -24.21 -4.89 9.15
CA PRO A 74 -24.72 -5.50 7.92
C PRO A 74 -26.21 -5.19 7.75
N SER A 75 -26.61 -4.79 6.55
CA SER A 75 -28.01 -4.83 6.15
C SER A 75 -28.48 -6.29 6.13
N VAL A 76 -29.62 -6.54 6.76
CA VAL A 76 -30.34 -7.81 6.66
C VAL A 76 -31.18 -7.75 5.40
N GLY A 77 -30.72 -8.41 4.33
CA GLY A 77 -31.54 -8.72 3.18
C GLY A 77 -32.15 -10.11 3.36
N VAL A 78 -33.48 -10.20 3.32
CA VAL A 78 -34.20 -11.47 3.22
C VAL A 78 -34.49 -11.69 1.74
N ASP A 79 -33.77 -12.62 1.11
CA ASP A 79 -34.14 -13.12 -0.22
C ASP A 79 -35.30 -14.10 -0.06
N MET A 80 -36.46 -13.77 -0.64
CA MET A 80 -37.52 -14.70 -0.96
C MET A 80 -37.57 -14.82 -2.47
N ALA A 81 -37.37 -16.02 -3.01
CA ALA A 81 -37.54 -16.28 -4.44
C ALA A 81 -39.03 -16.49 -4.76
N GLY A 82 -39.55 -15.79 -5.77
CA GLY A 82 -40.87 -16.02 -6.38
C GLY A 82 -41.38 -14.81 -7.19
N ASP A 83 -41.83 -15.07 -8.41
CA ASP A 83 -42.18 -14.12 -9.48
C ASP A 83 -43.21 -13.05 -9.13
N GLU A 84 -42.89 -11.80 -9.51
CA GLU A 84 -43.72 -10.77 -10.18
C GLU A 84 -43.31 -9.37 -9.69
N GLY A 85 -42.86 -8.55 -10.63
CA GLY A 85 -42.38 -7.20 -10.35
C GLY A 85 -43.50 -6.20 -10.14
N GLN A 86 -43.43 -5.46 -9.03
CA GLN A 86 -43.95 -4.10 -8.95
C GLN A 86 -42.96 -3.19 -8.21
N VAL A 87 -42.63 -2.07 -8.87
CA VAL A 87 -41.94 -0.92 -8.31
C VAL A 87 -42.97 -0.07 -7.59
N LEU A 88 -42.78 0.22 -6.31
CA LEU A 88 -43.46 1.32 -5.63
C LEU A 88 -42.45 2.22 -4.92
N ALA A 89 -42.43 3.47 -5.36
CA ALA A 89 -41.79 4.60 -4.71
C ALA A 89 -42.64 5.09 -3.53
N PHE A 90 -42.00 5.70 -2.53
CA PHE A 90 -42.66 6.28 -1.35
C PHE A 90 -42.85 7.81 -1.46
N PRO A 91 -43.88 8.36 -0.80
CA PRO A 91 -44.26 9.77 -0.85
C PRO A 91 -43.59 10.64 0.23
N GLY A 92 -43.37 11.92 -0.11
CA GLY A 92 -43.53 13.03 0.83
C GLY A 92 -42.31 13.50 1.62
N ALA A 93 -41.38 14.20 0.96
CA ALA A 93 -40.78 15.41 1.54
C ALA A 93 -41.39 16.60 0.80
N GLN A 94 -42.18 17.43 1.50
CA GLN A 94 -42.81 18.60 0.91
C GLN A 94 -41.77 19.65 0.52
N VAL A 95 -42.05 20.19 -0.67
CA VAL A 95 -41.40 21.26 -1.39
C VAL A 95 -41.60 22.58 -0.64
N ALA A 96 -40.51 23.29 -0.36
CA ALA A 96 -40.56 24.75 -0.28
C ALA A 96 -40.44 25.27 -1.72
N ASP A 97 -41.40 26.10 -2.12
CA ASP A 97 -41.56 26.65 -3.47
C ASP A 97 -40.28 27.31 -3.99
N LEU A 98 -39.68 26.66 -4.99
CA LEU A 98 -38.76 27.29 -5.94
C LEU A 98 -39.21 26.87 -7.34
N PRO A 99 -39.30 27.81 -8.30
CA PRO A 99 -39.92 27.56 -9.59
C PRO A 99 -39.18 26.48 -10.36
N LEU A 100 -39.94 25.52 -10.89
CA LEU A 100 -39.46 24.46 -11.78
C LEU A 100 -38.55 25.05 -12.88
N PRO A 101 -37.32 24.53 -13.07
CA PRO A 101 -36.55 24.89 -14.25
C PRO A 101 -37.30 24.41 -15.49
N ALA A 102 -37.50 25.34 -16.41
CA ALA A 102 -38.15 25.11 -17.69
C ALA A 102 -37.55 23.89 -18.41
N ALA A 103 -38.40 23.19 -19.15
CA ALA A 103 -38.02 22.18 -20.13
C ALA A 103 -36.77 22.62 -20.92
N PRO A 104 -35.81 21.72 -21.20
CA PRO A 104 -34.57 22.08 -21.87
C PRO A 104 -34.91 22.72 -23.21
N ARG A 105 -34.76 24.04 -23.27
CA ARG A 105 -34.78 24.80 -24.50
C ARG A 105 -33.62 24.32 -25.36
N SER A 106 -33.95 23.99 -26.59
CA SER A 106 -33.04 23.90 -27.71
C SER A 106 -32.00 25.01 -27.69
N GLY A 107 -30.75 24.66 -27.95
CA GLY A 107 -29.75 25.60 -28.48
C GLY A 107 -28.67 26.06 -27.52
N ALA A 108 -27.64 25.22 -27.34
CA ALA A 108 -26.25 25.67 -27.41
C ALA A 108 -25.39 24.45 -27.79
N ALA A 109 -24.94 24.42 -29.03
CA ALA A 109 -24.12 23.35 -29.57
C ALA A 109 -22.75 23.32 -28.86
N LEU A 110 -22.52 22.28 -28.06
CA LEU A 110 -21.17 21.77 -27.81
C LEU A 110 -20.75 20.94 -29.02
N PRO A 111 -19.48 21.01 -29.46
CA PRO A 111 -19.03 20.34 -30.67
C PRO A 111 -19.25 18.82 -30.53
N ALA A 112 -19.87 18.22 -31.54
CA ALA A 112 -20.11 16.78 -31.63
C ALA A 112 -18.78 16.02 -31.60
N VAL A 113 -18.39 15.54 -30.42
CA VAL A 113 -17.37 14.50 -30.29
C VAL A 113 -18.07 13.20 -30.67
N GLY A 114 -17.69 12.63 -31.81
CA GLY A 114 -18.29 11.43 -32.39
C GLY A 114 -18.43 10.30 -31.36
N ALA A 115 -19.47 9.48 -31.53
CA ALA A 115 -19.73 8.31 -30.70
C ALA A 115 -18.42 7.54 -30.46
N PRO A 116 -18.07 7.21 -29.20
CA PRO A 116 -16.77 6.60 -28.91
C PRO A 116 -16.68 5.26 -29.63
N THR A 117 -15.88 5.22 -30.69
CA THR A 117 -15.62 4.03 -31.49
C THR A 117 -15.17 2.91 -30.55
N ARG A 118 -15.82 1.75 -30.66
CA ARG A 118 -15.38 0.54 -29.93
C ARG A 118 -13.92 0.28 -30.33
N PRO A 119 -13.00 0.07 -29.38
CA PRO A 119 -11.67 -0.38 -29.68
C PRO A 119 -11.69 -1.58 -30.62
N ALA A 120 -11.20 -1.39 -31.84
CA ALA A 120 -11.11 -2.44 -32.84
C ALA A 120 -9.89 -3.34 -32.59
N ASP A 121 -8.91 -2.85 -31.83
CA ASP A 121 -7.60 -3.46 -31.66
C ASP A 121 -6.95 -3.11 -30.31
N VAL A 122 -5.81 -3.74 -30.03
CA VAL A 122 -5.04 -3.52 -28.81
C VAL A 122 -4.58 -2.07 -28.66
N ASP A 123 -4.28 -1.38 -29.75
CA ASP A 123 -3.78 -0.01 -29.72
C ASP A 123 -4.85 0.98 -29.23
N THR A 124 -6.03 0.90 -29.82
CA THR A 124 -7.21 1.65 -29.41
C THR A 124 -7.63 1.32 -27.97
N LEU A 125 -7.56 0.05 -27.54
CA LEU A 125 -7.82 -0.35 -26.15
C LEU A 125 -6.80 0.28 -25.19
N VAL A 126 -5.51 0.21 -25.50
CA VAL A 126 -4.44 0.75 -24.65
C VAL A 126 -4.57 2.26 -24.50
N ARG A 127 -4.82 3.00 -25.60
CA ARG A 127 -5.05 4.45 -25.54
C ARG A 127 -6.26 4.80 -24.69
N TRP A 128 -7.39 4.13 -24.90
CA TRP A 128 -8.57 4.29 -24.06
C TRP A 128 -8.25 4.03 -22.59
N ARG A 129 -7.55 2.92 -22.30
CA ARG A 129 -7.22 2.55 -20.93
C ARG A 129 -6.33 3.58 -20.23
N LYS A 130 -5.32 4.12 -20.93
CA LYS A 130 -4.45 5.17 -20.40
C LYS A 130 -5.24 6.44 -20.08
N SER A 131 -6.09 6.90 -21.00
CA SER A 131 -6.97 8.04 -20.78
C SER A 131 -7.94 7.81 -19.61
N PHE A 132 -8.52 6.61 -19.50
CA PHE A 132 -9.36 6.23 -18.37
C PHE A 132 -8.59 6.24 -17.05
N LEU A 133 -7.35 5.76 -17.01
CA LEU A 133 -6.53 5.77 -15.78
C LEU A 133 -6.15 7.18 -15.32
N GLU A 134 -6.08 8.14 -16.24
CA GLU A 134 -5.77 9.55 -15.95
C GLU A 134 -6.99 10.33 -15.45
N THR A 135 -8.17 9.97 -15.94
CA THR A 135 -9.44 10.65 -15.64
C THR A 135 -10.22 9.99 -14.52
N SER A 136 -10.03 8.69 -14.27
CA SER A 136 -10.71 7.96 -13.21
C SER A 136 -10.07 8.18 -11.84
N ASN A 137 -10.94 8.39 -10.85
CA ASN A 137 -10.54 8.36 -9.46
C ASN A 137 -10.15 6.93 -9.05
N SER A 138 -9.20 6.82 -8.14
CA SER A 138 -8.85 5.54 -7.53
C SER A 138 -10.05 5.00 -6.73
N HIS A 139 -10.43 3.73 -6.92
CA HIS A 139 -11.44 3.05 -6.10
C HIS A 139 -11.09 2.93 -4.61
N ARG A 140 -9.90 3.37 -4.17
CA ARG A 140 -9.54 3.42 -2.75
C ARG A 140 -10.34 4.51 -2.03
N ARG A 141 -10.74 4.21 -0.78
CA ARG A 141 -11.44 5.13 0.15
C ARG A 141 -10.79 6.53 0.09
N GLY A 142 -11.42 7.47 -0.61
CA GLY A 142 -10.96 8.85 -0.71
C GLY A 142 -11.07 9.54 -2.07
N GLY A 143 -11.51 8.87 -3.13
CA GLY A 143 -11.90 9.53 -4.37
C GLY A 143 -10.80 10.34 -5.06
N GLY A 144 -9.54 10.27 -4.62
CA GLY A 144 -8.43 10.99 -5.22
C GLY A 144 -7.95 10.36 -6.53
N LYS A 145 -7.29 11.16 -7.36
CA LYS A 145 -6.57 10.66 -8.54
C LYS A 145 -5.58 9.56 -8.15
N ARG A 146 -5.39 8.58 -9.03
CA ARG A 146 -4.38 7.52 -8.83
C ARG A 146 -3.00 8.16 -8.63
N SER A 147 -2.18 7.57 -7.75
CA SER A 147 -0.83 8.10 -7.56
C SER A 147 -0.05 8.01 -8.88
N PRO A 148 0.73 9.04 -9.27
CA PRO A 148 1.38 9.04 -10.58
C PRO A 148 2.30 7.83 -10.78
N GLY A 149 3.02 7.38 -9.75
CA GLY A 149 3.84 6.17 -9.83
C GLY A 149 3.03 4.88 -10.09
N THR A 150 1.78 4.81 -9.63
CA THR A 150 0.88 3.70 -10.00
C THR A 150 0.50 3.81 -11.47
N THR A 151 0.09 5.01 -11.91
CA THR A 151 -0.28 5.29 -13.30
C THR A 151 0.88 5.02 -14.26
N ASP A 152 2.10 5.44 -13.93
CA ASP A 152 3.31 5.19 -14.72
C ASP A 152 3.65 3.69 -14.82
N ASN A 153 3.42 2.93 -13.75
CA ASN A 153 3.58 1.48 -13.80
C ASN A 153 2.55 0.81 -14.72
N TYR A 154 1.30 1.28 -14.72
CA TYR A 154 0.31 0.82 -15.70
C TYR A 154 0.72 1.22 -17.12
N ARG A 155 1.07 2.49 -17.35
CA ARG A 155 1.52 2.99 -18.66
C ARG A 155 2.67 2.16 -19.21
N THR A 156 3.74 1.96 -18.45
CA THR A 156 4.90 1.16 -18.85
C THR A 156 4.52 -0.27 -19.27
N ASN A 157 3.63 -0.92 -18.52
CA ASN A 157 3.21 -2.28 -18.86
C ASN A 157 2.25 -2.32 -20.07
N LEU A 158 1.40 -1.31 -20.23
CA LEU A 158 0.53 -1.17 -21.40
C LEU A 158 1.30 -0.75 -22.66
N ASP A 159 2.38 0.02 -22.53
CA ASP A 159 3.31 0.32 -23.60
C ASP A 159 4.00 -0.94 -24.09
N PHE A 160 4.42 -1.81 -23.17
CA PHE A 160 4.96 -3.12 -23.53
C PHE A 160 3.94 -3.95 -24.32
N LEU A 161 2.68 -3.99 -23.87
CA LEU A 161 1.61 -4.66 -24.60
C LEU A 161 1.44 -4.05 -26.01
N LEU A 162 1.38 -2.72 -26.13
CA LEU A 162 1.20 -2.01 -27.39
C LEU A 162 2.33 -2.27 -28.40
N THR A 163 3.56 -2.39 -27.90
CA THR A 163 4.73 -2.66 -28.74
C THR A 163 4.71 -4.10 -29.27
N HIS A 164 4.27 -5.06 -28.47
CA HIS A 164 4.47 -6.49 -28.77
C HIS A 164 3.21 -7.25 -29.20
N ALA A 165 2.00 -6.77 -28.90
CA ALA A 165 0.74 -7.38 -29.34
C ALA A 165 0.41 -6.98 -30.77
N ARG A 166 1.27 -7.41 -31.70
CA ARG A 166 1.22 -7.13 -33.13
C ARG A 166 1.38 -8.42 -33.91
N TYR A 167 0.67 -8.52 -35.02
CA TYR A 167 0.83 -9.63 -35.94
C TYR A 167 2.26 -9.64 -36.49
N GLN A 168 2.91 -10.80 -36.45
CA GLN A 168 4.27 -10.97 -36.95
C GLN A 168 4.27 -11.31 -38.43
N LEU A 169 5.39 -11.07 -39.12
CA LEU A 169 5.56 -11.54 -40.49
C LEU A 169 5.41 -13.07 -40.52
N GLY A 170 4.53 -13.56 -41.41
CA GLY A 170 4.21 -14.99 -41.53
C GLY A 170 3.06 -15.48 -40.62
N ASP A 171 2.40 -14.60 -39.87
CA ASP A 171 1.17 -14.95 -39.14
C ASP A 171 0.02 -15.18 -40.14
N ALA A 172 -0.53 -16.40 -40.18
CA ALA A 172 -1.58 -16.80 -41.12
C ALA A 172 -2.88 -15.97 -40.99
N ARG A 173 -3.06 -15.27 -39.87
CA ARG A 173 -4.22 -14.38 -39.64
C ARG A 173 -4.12 -13.08 -40.44
N LEU A 174 -2.92 -12.65 -40.86
CA LEU A 174 -2.70 -11.41 -41.61
C LEU A 174 -3.45 -11.41 -42.94
N ASP A 175 -3.33 -12.50 -43.71
CA ASP A 175 -3.96 -12.65 -45.02
C ASP A 175 -5.50 -12.65 -44.89
N GLN A 176 -6.02 -13.35 -43.87
CA GLN A 176 -7.46 -13.43 -43.61
C GLN A 176 -8.06 -12.08 -43.19
N LEU A 177 -7.28 -11.27 -42.47
CA LEU A 177 -7.70 -9.94 -42.02
C LEU A 177 -7.39 -8.83 -43.03
N GLY A 178 -6.63 -9.12 -44.09
CA GLY A 178 -6.15 -8.10 -45.03
C GLY A 178 -5.28 -7.04 -44.37
N LEU A 179 -4.49 -7.41 -43.35
CA LEU A 179 -3.65 -6.49 -42.59
C LEU A 179 -2.16 -6.67 -42.94
N PRO A 180 -1.34 -5.62 -42.85
CA PRO A 180 0.10 -5.75 -42.98
C PRO A 180 0.73 -6.31 -41.69
N ALA A 181 1.91 -6.94 -41.83
CA ALA A 181 2.73 -7.30 -40.69
C ALA A 181 3.05 -6.07 -39.81
N GLY A 182 3.06 -6.26 -38.50
CA GLY A 182 3.21 -5.19 -37.52
C GLY A 182 1.91 -4.45 -37.16
N ALA A 183 0.78 -4.76 -37.81
CA ALA A 183 -0.52 -4.25 -37.40
C ALA A 183 -0.86 -4.69 -35.95
N PRO A 184 -1.48 -3.82 -35.12
CA PRO A 184 -1.96 -4.21 -33.80
C PRO A 184 -2.97 -5.37 -33.88
N MET A 185 -2.90 -6.29 -32.92
CA MET A 185 -3.84 -7.42 -32.86
C MET A 185 -5.27 -6.93 -32.66
N ARG A 186 -6.22 -7.52 -33.39
CA ARG A 186 -7.64 -7.18 -33.32
C ARG A 186 -8.27 -7.61 -31.99
N LEU A 187 -9.28 -6.88 -31.55
CA LEU A 187 -10.09 -7.18 -30.36
C LEU A 187 -11.60 -7.25 -30.65
N ASP A 188 -11.96 -7.11 -31.92
CA ASP A 188 -13.31 -7.26 -32.44
C ASP A 188 -13.53 -8.58 -33.20
N HIS A 189 -12.48 -9.41 -33.33
CA HIS A 189 -12.53 -10.72 -33.97
C HIS A 189 -12.00 -11.81 -33.02
N PRO A 190 -12.84 -12.67 -32.43
CA PRO A 190 -12.39 -13.63 -31.41
C PRO A 190 -11.42 -14.69 -31.95
N GLU A 191 -11.60 -15.12 -33.19
CA GLU A 191 -10.79 -16.19 -33.81
C GLU A 191 -9.45 -15.69 -34.39
N LEU A 192 -9.45 -14.49 -34.98
CA LEU A 192 -8.30 -13.91 -35.68
C LEU A 192 -7.62 -12.79 -34.89
N GLY A 193 -8.22 -12.36 -33.79
CA GLY A 193 -7.70 -11.33 -32.90
C GLY A 193 -6.72 -11.85 -31.86
N LEU A 194 -6.46 -11.02 -30.85
CA LEU A 194 -5.67 -11.37 -29.69
C LEU A 194 -6.34 -12.56 -28.96
N ASN A 195 -5.64 -13.68 -28.88
CA ASN A 195 -6.14 -14.90 -28.24
C ASN A 195 -5.28 -15.32 -27.03
N GLU A 196 -5.61 -16.47 -26.44
CA GLU A 196 -4.90 -17.00 -25.27
C GLU A 196 -3.42 -17.29 -25.56
N GLN A 197 -3.10 -17.85 -26.73
CA GLN A 197 -1.74 -18.22 -27.11
C GLN A 197 -0.86 -16.97 -27.25
N ASP A 198 -1.39 -15.91 -27.85
CA ASP A 198 -0.70 -14.62 -27.95
C ASP A 198 -0.38 -14.05 -26.57
N LEU A 199 -1.35 -14.10 -25.64
CA LEU A 199 -1.15 -13.63 -24.26
C LEU A 199 -0.09 -14.44 -23.51
N VAL A 200 -0.07 -15.77 -23.68
CA VAL A 200 0.98 -16.64 -23.11
C VAL A 200 2.35 -16.32 -23.72
N ALA A 201 2.43 -16.12 -25.04
CA ALA A 201 3.67 -15.71 -25.70
C ALA A 201 4.16 -14.34 -25.18
N LEU A 202 3.25 -13.38 -24.96
CA LEU A 202 3.56 -12.08 -24.37
C LEU A 202 4.06 -12.17 -22.93
N LEU A 203 3.51 -13.07 -22.11
CA LEU A 203 4.02 -13.34 -20.75
C LEU A 203 5.45 -13.89 -20.80
N THR A 204 5.73 -14.83 -21.71
CA THR A 204 7.06 -15.39 -21.94
C THR A 204 8.05 -14.33 -22.40
N LEU A 205 7.66 -13.50 -23.38
CA LEU A 205 8.48 -12.37 -23.85
C LEU A 205 8.72 -11.35 -22.73
N ARG A 206 7.72 -11.11 -21.89
CA ARG A 206 7.87 -10.22 -20.74
C ARG A 206 8.85 -10.78 -19.71
N ALA A 207 8.90 -12.10 -19.53
CA ALA A 207 9.82 -12.76 -18.61
C ALA A 207 11.29 -12.62 -19.06
N SER A 208 11.53 -12.57 -20.38
CA SER A 208 12.88 -12.37 -20.94
C SER A 208 13.27 -10.91 -21.14
N THR A 209 12.32 -9.96 -21.05
CA THR A 209 12.59 -8.54 -21.33
C THR A 209 12.58 -7.68 -20.06
N ASN A 210 13.76 -7.26 -19.59
CA ASN A 210 13.88 -6.31 -18.49
C ASN A 210 14.18 -4.90 -19.01
N LEU A 211 13.13 -4.11 -19.26
CA LEU A 211 13.26 -2.73 -19.78
C LEU A 211 14.19 -1.84 -18.94
N ARG A 212 14.30 -2.06 -17.62
CA ARG A 212 15.22 -1.27 -16.78
C ARG A 212 16.67 -1.66 -16.97
N THR A 213 16.94 -2.96 -17.03
CA THR A 213 18.29 -3.48 -17.31
C THR A 213 18.71 -3.08 -18.71
N ARG A 214 17.83 -3.21 -19.71
CA ARG A 214 18.06 -2.76 -21.08
C ARG A 214 18.43 -1.28 -21.14
N ALA A 215 17.60 -0.41 -20.59
CA ALA A 215 17.87 1.02 -20.56
C ALA A 215 19.13 1.39 -19.75
N ALA A 216 19.49 0.59 -18.73
CA ALA A 216 20.73 0.78 -17.99
C ALA A 216 21.96 0.37 -18.81
N ASN A 217 21.88 -0.75 -19.52
CA ASN A 217 22.90 -1.25 -20.43
C ASN A 217 23.11 -0.26 -21.60
N GLU A 218 22.03 0.23 -22.21
CA GLU A 218 22.07 1.26 -23.26
C GLU A 218 22.76 2.54 -22.76
N ARG A 219 22.41 3.03 -21.56
CA ARG A 219 23.09 4.21 -20.96
C ARG A 219 24.55 3.93 -20.61
N ALA A 220 24.88 2.73 -20.17
CA ALA A 220 26.27 2.35 -19.88
C ALA A 220 27.11 2.37 -21.16
N MET A 221 26.61 1.75 -22.23
CA MET A 221 27.22 1.76 -23.55
C MET A 221 27.34 3.17 -24.13
N ALA A 222 26.29 3.99 -24.02
CA ALA A 222 26.32 5.37 -24.50
C ALA A 222 27.38 6.21 -23.77
N ARG A 223 27.46 6.11 -22.43
CA ARG A 223 28.49 6.82 -21.64
C ARG A 223 29.90 6.33 -21.95
N TRP A 224 30.06 5.03 -22.19
CA TRP A 224 31.34 4.48 -22.61
C TRP A 224 31.72 5.01 -24.00
N ALA A 225 30.82 4.97 -24.98
CA ALA A 225 31.05 5.52 -26.31
C ALA A 225 31.39 7.02 -26.27
N ASP A 226 30.69 7.81 -25.46
CA ASP A 226 31.00 9.23 -25.25
C ASP A 226 32.39 9.45 -24.63
N ALA A 227 32.77 8.60 -23.65
CA ALA A 227 34.09 8.66 -23.03
C ALA A 227 35.20 8.30 -24.02
N MET A 228 34.98 7.26 -24.84
CA MET A 228 35.89 6.86 -25.91
C MET A 228 36.07 7.99 -26.93
N GLY A 229 34.98 8.60 -27.40
CA GLY A 229 35.06 9.73 -28.33
C GLY A 229 35.66 11.00 -27.72
N LYS A 230 35.63 11.18 -26.39
CA LYS A 230 36.36 12.26 -25.70
C LYS A 230 37.86 11.96 -25.63
N GLU A 231 38.21 10.71 -25.33
CA GLU A 231 39.59 10.25 -25.24
C GLU A 231 40.30 10.28 -26.60
N GLU A 232 39.66 9.82 -27.67
CA GLU A 232 40.17 9.92 -29.03
C GLU A 232 40.49 11.37 -29.42
N ARG A 233 39.57 12.31 -29.11
CA ARG A 233 39.80 13.75 -29.34
C ARG A 233 40.93 14.30 -28.47
N ALA A 234 41.06 13.87 -27.23
CA ALA A 234 42.14 14.31 -26.34
C ALA A 234 43.50 13.76 -26.81
N ALA A 235 43.54 12.51 -27.25
CA ALA A 235 44.74 11.84 -27.76
C ALA A 235 45.24 12.49 -29.04
N ALA A 236 44.33 12.76 -29.99
CA ALA A 236 44.65 13.48 -31.22
C ALA A 236 45.25 14.88 -30.95
N ARG A 237 44.68 15.65 -30.00
CA ARG A 237 45.23 16.96 -29.60
C ARG A 237 46.59 16.86 -28.92
N GLY A 238 46.85 15.76 -28.21
CA GLY A 238 48.11 15.51 -27.53
C GLY A 238 49.14 14.77 -28.38
N HIS A 239 48.88 14.51 -29.66
CA HIS A 239 49.70 13.67 -30.54
C HIS A 239 50.10 12.33 -29.90
N ARG A 240 49.19 11.72 -29.15
CA ARG A 240 49.37 10.42 -28.50
C ARG A 240 48.32 9.44 -29.00
N GLU A 241 48.57 8.15 -28.79
CA GLU A 241 47.56 7.12 -29.02
C GLU A 241 46.44 7.20 -27.96
N PRO A 242 45.17 6.94 -28.34
CA PRO A 242 44.06 6.90 -27.41
C PRO A 242 44.15 5.69 -26.49
N VAL A 243 43.90 5.90 -25.20
CA VAL A 243 43.85 4.81 -24.23
C VAL A 243 42.43 4.26 -24.19
N LEU A 244 42.21 3.15 -24.89
CA LEU A 244 40.89 2.54 -25.02
C LEU A 244 40.51 1.80 -23.73
N SER A 245 39.44 2.26 -23.06
CA SER A 245 38.87 1.54 -21.92
C SER A 245 38.00 0.37 -22.39
N ALA A 246 38.02 -0.75 -21.66
CA ALA A 246 37.16 -1.88 -21.95
C ALA A 246 35.67 -1.49 -21.90
N PRO A 247 34.82 -2.06 -22.77
CA PRO A 247 33.38 -1.82 -22.71
C PRO A 247 32.80 -2.26 -21.36
N PRO A 248 31.74 -1.60 -20.87
CA PRO A 248 31.15 -1.93 -19.59
C PRO A 248 30.53 -3.33 -19.63
N GLU A 249 30.68 -4.10 -18.56
CA GLU A 249 29.94 -5.35 -18.38
C GLU A 249 28.43 -5.07 -18.35
N LEU A 250 27.70 -5.68 -19.29
CA LEU A 250 26.26 -5.50 -19.41
C LEU A 250 25.53 -6.44 -18.44
N GLY A 251 24.53 -5.91 -17.75
CA GLY A 251 23.70 -6.73 -16.88
C GLY A 251 22.83 -7.69 -17.69
N VAL A 252 22.74 -8.95 -17.24
CA VAL A 252 21.85 -9.94 -17.86
C VAL A 252 20.39 -9.49 -17.73
N GLU A 253 19.67 -9.43 -18.85
CA GLU A 253 18.23 -9.17 -18.86
C GLU A 253 17.49 -10.37 -18.28
N SER A 254 17.15 -10.28 -16.99
CA SER A 254 16.23 -11.21 -16.34
C SER A 254 15.20 -10.43 -15.56
N VAL A 255 13.97 -10.94 -15.56
CA VAL A 255 12.83 -10.28 -14.93
C VAL A 255 12.43 -11.06 -13.70
N LYS A 256 12.22 -10.35 -12.58
CA LYS A 256 11.68 -10.97 -11.37
C LYS A 256 10.21 -11.31 -11.59
N PRO A 257 9.68 -12.41 -11.02
CA PRO A 257 8.26 -12.79 -11.17
C PRO A 257 7.29 -11.63 -10.90
N ARG A 258 7.59 -10.76 -9.93
CA ARG A 258 6.79 -9.57 -9.61
C ARG A 258 6.54 -8.62 -10.78
N THR A 259 7.49 -8.50 -11.68
CA THR A 259 7.35 -7.64 -12.84
C THR A 259 6.44 -8.30 -13.90
N ILE A 260 6.47 -9.62 -14.00
CA ILE A 260 5.55 -10.40 -14.85
C ILE A 260 4.13 -10.31 -14.26
N GLU A 261 3.97 -10.48 -12.95
CA GLU A 261 2.68 -10.27 -12.26
C GLU A 261 2.13 -8.86 -12.50
N ALA A 262 2.98 -7.83 -12.41
CA ALA A 262 2.55 -6.45 -12.63
C ALA A 262 2.10 -6.20 -14.08
N PHE A 263 2.79 -6.80 -15.04
CA PHE A 263 2.39 -6.77 -16.45
C PHE A 263 1.07 -7.50 -16.65
N ALA A 264 0.96 -8.75 -16.19
CA ALA A 264 -0.25 -9.56 -16.25
C ALA A 264 -1.46 -8.83 -15.64
N GLN A 265 -1.29 -8.24 -14.45
CA GLN A 265 -2.34 -7.46 -13.79
C GLN A 265 -2.78 -6.24 -14.61
N ALA A 266 -1.83 -5.55 -15.27
CA ALA A 266 -2.15 -4.39 -16.11
C ALA A 266 -2.93 -4.80 -17.37
N VAL A 267 -2.49 -5.86 -18.05
CA VAL A 267 -3.14 -6.40 -19.25
C VAL A 267 -4.52 -6.95 -18.91
N ARG A 268 -4.61 -7.83 -17.90
CA ARG A 268 -5.88 -8.38 -17.39
C ARG A 268 -6.87 -7.26 -17.06
N SER A 269 -6.44 -6.24 -16.32
CA SER A 269 -7.31 -5.14 -15.94
C SER A 269 -7.76 -4.31 -17.15
N ALA A 270 -6.92 -4.12 -18.16
CA ALA A 270 -7.30 -3.42 -19.38
C ALA A 270 -8.37 -4.20 -20.17
N LEU A 271 -8.18 -5.51 -20.32
CA LEU A 271 -9.11 -6.38 -21.04
C LEU A 271 -10.44 -6.58 -20.28
N GLN A 272 -10.38 -6.76 -18.95
CA GLN A 272 -11.57 -6.88 -18.10
C GLN A 272 -12.41 -5.61 -18.11
N ASP A 273 -11.79 -4.45 -17.93
CA ASP A 273 -12.51 -3.19 -17.96
C ASP A 273 -13.00 -2.89 -19.38
N GLY A 274 -12.21 -3.22 -20.41
CA GLY A 274 -12.64 -3.12 -21.81
C GLY A 274 -13.90 -3.95 -22.07
N HIS A 275 -13.94 -5.19 -21.61
CA HIS A 275 -15.10 -6.06 -21.78
C HIS A 275 -16.31 -5.56 -20.95
N LEU A 276 -16.09 -5.20 -19.69
CA LEU A 276 -17.13 -4.67 -18.79
C LEU A 276 -17.80 -3.40 -19.36
N HIS A 277 -17.02 -2.52 -19.97
CA HIS A 277 -17.51 -1.30 -20.62
C HIS A 277 -17.94 -1.51 -22.08
N GLN A 278 -18.11 -2.77 -22.53
CA GLN A 278 -18.51 -3.16 -23.88
C GLN A 278 -17.65 -2.52 -24.98
N LYS A 279 -16.37 -2.29 -24.67
CA LYS A 279 -15.36 -1.79 -25.61
C LYS A 279 -14.81 -2.92 -26.48
N ILE A 280 -14.78 -4.14 -25.97
CA ILE A 280 -14.39 -5.35 -26.72
C ILE A 280 -15.47 -6.42 -26.60
N GLY A 281 -15.65 -7.22 -27.66
CA GLY A 281 -16.75 -8.19 -27.76
C GLY A 281 -16.52 -9.48 -26.95
N TYR A 282 -15.29 -9.77 -26.54
CA TYR A 282 -14.92 -10.99 -25.84
C TYR A 282 -13.79 -10.75 -24.83
N GLN A 283 -13.55 -11.74 -23.97
CA GLN A 283 -12.50 -11.69 -22.95
C GLN A 283 -11.38 -12.69 -23.28
N PRO A 284 -10.24 -12.26 -23.85
CA PRO A 284 -9.12 -13.16 -24.13
C PRO A 284 -8.35 -13.58 -22.88
N TRP A 285 -8.52 -12.89 -21.75
CA TRP A 285 -7.87 -13.28 -20.50
C TRP A 285 -8.61 -14.42 -19.80
N THR A 286 -8.15 -15.65 -20.00
CA THR A 286 -8.80 -16.86 -19.46
C THR A 286 -8.01 -17.49 -18.31
N VAL A 287 -8.54 -18.58 -17.76
CA VAL A 287 -7.89 -19.36 -16.69
C VAL A 287 -6.57 -19.97 -17.18
N VAL A 288 -6.47 -20.32 -18.47
CA VAL A 288 -5.24 -20.83 -19.09
C VAL A 288 -4.15 -19.76 -19.00
N VAL A 289 -4.43 -18.55 -19.47
CA VAL A 289 -3.49 -17.41 -19.38
C VAL A 289 -3.13 -17.11 -17.92
N GLU A 290 -4.11 -17.09 -17.02
CA GLU A 290 -3.90 -16.83 -15.60
C GLU A 290 -2.97 -17.86 -14.95
N SER A 291 -3.05 -19.13 -15.34
CA SER A 291 -2.20 -20.21 -14.82
C SER A 291 -0.73 -20.07 -15.23
N GLN A 292 -0.46 -19.40 -16.35
CA GLN A 292 0.90 -19.14 -16.84
C GLN A 292 1.56 -17.93 -16.20
N VAL A 293 0.82 -17.14 -15.39
CA VAL A 293 1.39 -15.98 -14.70
C VAL A 293 2.36 -16.47 -13.63
N GLN A 294 3.65 -16.27 -13.87
CA GLN A 294 4.69 -16.53 -12.87
C GLN A 294 4.52 -15.60 -11.68
N ARG A 295 4.11 -16.17 -10.55
CA ARG A 295 3.85 -15.41 -9.32
C ARG A 295 5.07 -15.39 -8.41
N SER A 296 5.31 -14.24 -7.78
CA SER A 296 6.34 -14.14 -6.75
C SER A 296 5.90 -14.96 -5.55
N ALA A 297 6.81 -15.76 -5.00
CA ALA A 297 6.61 -16.32 -3.67
C ALA A 297 6.22 -15.17 -2.72
N MET A 298 5.12 -15.36 -1.98
CA MET A 298 4.65 -14.33 -1.07
C MET A 298 5.73 -14.09 -0.03
N PRO A 299 6.25 -12.87 0.11
CA PRO A 299 7.31 -12.63 1.04
C PRO A 299 6.76 -12.72 2.47
N HIS A 300 7.18 -13.74 3.21
CA HIS A 300 6.97 -13.88 4.64
C HIS A 300 8.09 -13.12 5.36
N TYR A 301 7.75 -12.17 6.25
CA TYR A 301 8.78 -11.38 6.93
C TYR A 301 9.59 -12.20 7.96
N SER A 302 9.07 -13.33 8.44
CA SER A 302 9.87 -14.28 9.23
C SER A 302 11.02 -14.92 8.45
N THR A 303 10.94 -14.95 7.11
CA THR A 303 12.00 -15.49 6.25
C THR A 303 12.88 -14.39 5.67
N LYS A 304 12.68 -13.13 6.08
CA LYS A 304 13.53 -12.03 5.67
C LYS A 304 14.52 -11.75 6.75
N THR A 305 15.75 -11.68 6.32
CA THR A 305 16.86 -11.19 7.08
C THR A 305 16.69 -9.69 7.31
N LEU A 306 16.25 -9.35 8.52
CA LEU A 306 16.00 -8.00 8.98
C LEU A 306 16.91 -7.75 10.18
N PRO A 307 17.47 -6.53 10.32
CA PRO A 307 18.21 -6.19 11.50
C PRO A 307 17.27 -6.17 12.70
N ASP A 308 17.74 -6.64 13.84
CA ASP A 308 17.08 -6.39 15.12
C ASP A 308 17.27 -4.93 15.58
N ARG A 309 16.73 -4.61 16.76
CA ARG A 309 16.82 -3.27 17.36
C ARG A 309 18.26 -2.80 17.53
N ASP A 310 19.14 -3.64 18.04
CA ASP A 310 20.52 -3.27 18.37
C ASP A 310 21.34 -3.11 17.10
N GLN A 311 21.10 -3.96 16.11
CA GLN A 311 21.66 -3.87 14.77
C GLN A 311 21.23 -2.59 14.04
N VAL A 312 19.99 -2.09 14.24
CA VAL A 312 19.58 -0.77 13.72
C VAL A 312 20.43 0.35 14.31
N HIS A 313 20.65 0.32 15.63
CA HIS A 313 21.50 1.31 16.32
C HIS A 313 22.97 1.18 15.92
N LEU A 314 23.46 -0.04 15.70
CA LEU A 314 24.80 -0.29 15.16
C LEU A 314 24.97 0.36 13.78
N ILE A 315 24.03 0.16 12.84
CA ILE A 315 24.08 0.83 11.53
C ILE A 315 24.11 2.36 11.70
N ALA A 316 23.28 2.91 12.58
CA ALA A 316 23.24 4.34 12.84
C ALA A 316 24.57 4.87 13.40
N GLY A 317 25.18 4.16 14.37
CA GLY A 317 26.47 4.49 14.95
C GLY A 317 27.63 4.37 13.96
N THR A 318 27.68 3.29 13.17
CA THR A 318 28.68 3.10 12.10
C THR A 318 28.58 4.19 11.05
N MET A 319 27.36 4.60 10.69
CA MET A 319 27.16 5.72 9.78
C MET A 319 27.60 7.05 10.41
N ALA A 320 27.33 7.25 11.70
CA ALA A 320 27.72 8.46 12.43
C ALA A 320 29.23 8.64 12.56
N ALA A 321 29.99 7.55 12.66
CA ALA A 321 31.45 7.57 12.73
C ALA A 321 32.12 7.90 11.38
N ARG A 322 31.36 7.90 10.26
CA ARG A 322 31.93 7.99 8.93
C ARG A 322 32.06 9.43 8.44
N TRP A 323 33.23 9.72 7.90
CA TRP A 323 33.49 10.93 7.13
C TRP A 323 33.63 10.63 5.63
N ARG A 324 33.25 11.58 4.78
CA ARG A 324 33.40 11.48 3.33
C ARG A 324 33.81 12.83 2.74
N ARG A 325 34.65 12.80 1.70
CA ARG A 325 34.89 13.99 0.86
C ARG A 325 33.70 14.26 -0.05
N SER A 326 33.27 15.51 -0.11
CA SER A 326 32.18 15.98 -0.95
C SER A 326 32.55 17.35 -1.52
N THR A 327 31.64 17.95 -2.27
CA THR A 327 31.69 19.35 -2.67
C THR A 327 30.55 20.14 -2.03
N THR A 328 30.78 21.43 -1.78
CA THR A 328 29.75 22.41 -1.43
C THR A 328 28.89 22.73 -2.66
N THR A 329 27.82 23.52 -2.46
CA THR A 329 26.97 24.02 -3.56
C THR A 329 27.78 24.83 -4.58
N ASP A 330 28.80 25.56 -4.11
CA ASP A 330 29.71 26.36 -4.96
C ASP A 330 30.87 25.54 -5.55
N GLY A 331 30.85 24.22 -5.38
CA GLY A 331 31.85 23.31 -5.95
C GLY A 331 33.15 23.18 -5.15
N HIS A 332 33.28 23.83 -3.99
CA HIS A 332 34.47 23.72 -3.15
C HIS A 332 34.55 22.36 -2.44
N PRO A 333 35.71 21.69 -2.39
CA PRO A 333 35.88 20.46 -1.64
C PRO A 333 35.55 20.66 -0.15
N CYS A 334 34.82 19.73 0.45
CA CYS A 334 34.49 19.73 1.87
C CYS A 334 34.49 18.30 2.44
N SER A 335 34.54 18.20 3.77
CA SER A 335 34.35 16.93 4.49
C SER A 335 32.97 16.92 5.12
N VAL A 336 32.23 15.84 4.91
CA VAL A 336 30.88 15.67 5.42
C VAL A 336 30.84 14.51 6.39
N ASN A 337 30.17 14.72 7.53
CA ASN A 337 30.01 13.73 8.59
C ASN A 337 28.65 13.00 8.43
N GLY A 338 28.68 11.67 8.51
CA GLY A 338 27.49 10.82 8.45
C GLY A 338 26.58 10.90 9.67
N ALA A 339 27.02 11.51 10.78
CA ALA A 339 26.23 11.75 11.99
C ALA A 339 24.91 12.48 11.69
N ARG A 340 24.89 13.34 10.66
CA ARG A 340 23.69 14.02 10.13
C ARG A 340 22.56 13.05 9.75
N TYR A 341 22.85 11.79 9.47
CA TYR A 341 21.85 10.84 8.99
C TYR A 341 21.51 9.77 10.05
N ALA A 342 22.20 9.72 11.18
CA ALA A 342 22.02 8.66 12.18
C ALA A 342 20.57 8.60 12.70
N ALA A 343 19.99 9.75 13.03
CA ALA A 343 18.61 9.83 13.50
C ALA A 343 17.58 9.40 12.44
N LEU A 344 17.86 9.59 11.14
CA LEU A 344 17.00 9.09 10.06
C LEU A 344 16.95 7.56 10.04
N VAL A 345 18.10 6.89 10.27
CA VAL A 345 18.16 5.42 10.35
C VAL A 345 17.42 4.91 11.58
N VAL A 346 17.64 5.52 12.75
CA VAL A 346 16.93 5.15 13.99
C VAL A 346 15.42 5.34 13.81
N LEU A 347 14.97 6.52 13.36
CA LEU A 347 13.56 6.79 13.11
C LEU A 347 12.94 5.76 12.15
N ALA A 348 13.59 5.48 11.02
CA ALA A 348 13.09 4.51 10.05
C ALA A 348 13.03 3.07 10.59
N GLY A 349 14.00 2.69 11.44
CA GLY A 349 14.15 1.34 11.99
C GLY A 349 13.44 1.08 13.31
N ARG A 350 12.99 2.12 14.02
CA ARG A 350 12.27 2.01 15.29
C ARG A 350 10.80 2.40 15.18
N GLU A 351 10.49 3.40 14.35
CA GLU A 351 9.14 4.01 14.26
C GLU A 351 8.42 3.73 12.94
N ALA A 352 9.10 3.08 12.02
CA ALA A 352 8.57 2.63 10.75
C ALA A 352 7.84 3.71 9.92
N PRO A 353 8.24 4.99 9.85
CA PRO A 353 7.72 5.87 8.81
C PRO A 353 8.03 5.32 7.42
N ARG A 354 7.19 5.66 6.44
CA ARG A 354 7.59 5.38 5.05
C ARG A 354 8.80 6.25 4.72
N PRO A 355 9.73 5.78 3.88
CA PRO A 355 10.89 6.58 3.50
C PRO A 355 10.50 7.97 2.98
N GLU A 356 9.42 8.06 2.19
CA GLU A 356 8.89 9.29 1.61
C GLU A 356 8.26 10.23 2.65
N GLU A 357 7.74 9.68 3.76
CA GLU A 357 7.23 10.45 4.90
C GLU A 357 8.40 10.95 5.76
N SER A 358 9.45 10.13 5.91
CA SER A 358 10.63 10.47 6.70
C SER A 358 11.40 11.64 6.09
N THR A 359 11.59 11.62 4.76
CA THR A 359 12.31 12.71 4.06
C THR A 359 11.50 14.00 3.93
N ALA A 360 10.17 13.91 4.09
CA ALA A 360 9.28 15.07 4.07
C ALA A 360 9.12 15.72 5.45
N ALA A 361 9.54 15.03 6.51
CA ALA A 361 9.32 15.45 7.88
C ALA A 361 9.94 16.82 8.17
N ARG A 362 9.20 17.65 8.90
CA ARG A 362 9.59 19.02 9.27
C ARG A 362 9.66 19.21 10.78
N THR A 363 10.33 20.27 11.22
CA THR A 363 10.47 20.62 12.63
C THR A 363 9.15 20.82 13.33
N SER A 364 8.18 21.49 12.68
CA SER A 364 6.85 21.74 13.24
C SER A 364 6.03 20.46 13.49
N TRP A 365 6.46 19.31 12.96
CA TRP A 365 5.75 18.04 13.13
C TRP A 365 6.19 17.28 14.37
N LEU A 366 7.29 17.71 15.00
CA LEU A 366 7.85 17.05 16.19
C LEU A 366 7.31 17.68 17.46
N HIS A 367 6.86 16.82 18.36
CA HIS A 367 6.45 17.17 19.71
C HIS A 367 7.27 16.30 20.64
N LEU A 368 8.38 16.79 21.17
CA LEU A 368 9.34 15.99 21.95
C LEU A 368 9.21 16.20 23.46
N ASP A 369 8.62 17.32 23.90
CA ASP A 369 8.68 17.78 25.29
C ASP A 369 7.35 17.66 26.05
N ASP A 370 6.26 17.28 25.37
CA ASP A 370 4.89 17.28 25.94
C ASP A 370 4.55 16.03 26.80
N GLY A 371 5.53 15.23 27.23
CA GLY A 371 5.32 13.91 27.87
C GLY A 371 4.74 12.81 26.94
N ASP A 372 4.05 13.23 25.88
CA ASP A 372 3.60 12.60 24.63
C ASP A 372 4.57 12.57 23.44
N PRO A 373 5.84 12.11 23.50
CA PRO A 373 6.78 12.34 22.41
C PRO A 373 6.31 11.68 21.11
N ARG A 374 6.07 12.49 20.07
CA ARG A 374 5.44 12.05 18.82
C ARG A 374 5.91 12.86 17.62
N ILE A 375 5.73 12.28 16.44
CA ILE A 375 5.80 12.97 15.16
C ILE A 375 4.44 12.90 14.46
N GLU A 376 3.95 14.05 14.02
CA GLU A 376 2.69 14.20 13.30
C GLU A 376 2.96 14.29 11.81
N LEU A 377 3.01 13.14 11.14
CA LEU A 377 3.23 13.10 9.70
C LEU A 377 2.01 13.68 8.99
N GLN A 378 2.21 14.69 8.14
CA GLN A 378 1.10 15.38 7.47
C GLN A 378 1.01 15.02 5.97
N TRP A 379 2.16 14.87 5.31
CA TRP A 379 2.25 14.44 3.91
C TRP A 379 3.53 13.67 3.64
N ALA A 380 3.68 13.18 2.42
CA ALA A 380 4.90 12.57 1.92
C ALA A 380 5.44 13.35 0.71
N GLU A 381 6.74 13.22 0.44
CA GLU A 381 7.37 13.76 -0.77
C GLU A 381 7.87 12.63 -1.66
N VAL A 382 7.47 12.67 -2.93
CA VAL A 382 7.82 11.65 -3.93
C VAL A 382 8.46 12.29 -5.14
N ASN A 383 9.45 11.60 -5.72
CA ASN A 383 10.08 12.00 -6.98
C ASN A 383 9.33 11.38 -8.17
N HIS A 384 8.61 12.20 -8.93
CA HIS A 384 7.96 11.84 -10.19
C HIS A 384 8.89 12.05 -11.37
N SER A 385 8.87 11.14 -12.34
CA SER A 385 9.59 11.33 -13.60
C SER A 385 8.86 12.36 -14.46
N LEU A 386 9.60 13.26 -15.11
CA LEU A 386 9.04 14.19 -16.08
C LEU A 386 9.13 13.64 -17.51
N PRO A 387 8.16 13.97 -18.40
CA PRO A 387 8.31 13.74 -19.83
C PRO A 387 9.60 14.40 -20.35
N GLY A 388 10.41 13.67 -21.12
CA GLY A 388 11.71 14.18 -21.62
C GLY A 388 12.89 13.95 -20.66
N GLY A 389 12.67 13.33 -19.50
CA GLY A 389 13.72 13.02 -18.53
C GLY A 389 13.75 13.95 -17.32
N GLY A 390 14.50 13.57 -16.30
CA GLY A 390 14.52 14.28 -15.01
C GLY A 390 13.41 13.83 -14.05
N ARG A 391 13.45 14.40 -12.84
CA ARG A 391 12.49 14.09 -11.77
C ARG A 391 12.07 15.37 -11.05
N VAL A 392 10.77 15.50 -10.77
CA VAL A 392 10.22 16.55 -9.92
C VAL A 392 9.81 15.96 -8.58
N ARG A 393 10.11 16.68 -7.49
CA ARG A 393 9.63 16.32 -6.16
C ARG A 393 8.26 16.94 -5.94
N THR A 394 7.30 16.13 -5.50
CA THR A 394 5.91 16.57 -5.32
C THR A 394 5.37 16.08 -3.98
N ARG A 395 4.56 16.94 -3.34
CA ARG A 395 3.81 16.59 -2.14
C ARG A 395 2.62 15.71 -2.49
N VAL A 396 2.46 14.65 -1.74
CA VAL A 396 1.31 13.74 -1.88
C VAL A 396 0.68 13.48 -0.51
N PRO A 397 -0.66 13.28 -0.47
CA PRO A 397 -1.33 12.82 0.73
C PRO A 397 -0.72 11.53 1.26
N LEU A 398 -0.83 11.31 2.57
CA LEU A 398 -0.40 10.07 3.19
C LEU A 398 -1.16 8.89 2.60
N LYS A 399 -0.45 7.81 2.28
CA LYS A 399 -1.08 6.64 1.65
C LYS A 399 -2.10 6.01 2.59
N GLY A 400 -3.34 5.90 2.09
CA GLY A 400 -4.48 5.35 2.81
C GLY A 400 -5.29 6.38 3.59
N ARG A 401 -4.99 7.66 3.44
CA ARG A 401 -5.60 8.79 4.14
C ARG A 401 -6.12 9.85 3.16
N GLN A 402 -7.08 10.65 3.58
CA GLN A 402 -7.54 11.80 2.80
C GLN A 402 -6.48 12.90 2.76
N PRO A 403 -6.52 13.80 1.75
CA PRO A 403 -5.74 15.04 1.81
C PRO A 403 -6.01 15.80 3.13
N GLY A 404 -4.94 16.20 3.82
CA GLY A 404 -5.01 16.92 5.10
C GLY A 404 -5.07 16.03 6.35
N GLU A 405 -5.33 14.73 6.23
CA GLU A 405 -5.29 13.83 7.39
C GLU A 405 -3.86 13.54 7.84
N ILE A 406 -3.64 13.65 9.16
CA ILE A 406 -2.35 13.38 9.79
C ILE A 406 -2.20 11.92 10.25
N ARG A 407 -0.97 11.45 10.36
CA ARG A 407 -0.60 10.20 11.03
C ARG A 407 0.32 10.49 12.20
N VAL A 408 -0.19 10.27 13.41
CA VAL A 408 0.60 10.37 14.64
C VAL A 408 1.44 9.12 14.81
N VAL A 409 2.74 9.29 15.02
CA VAL A 409 3.67 8.22 15.35
C VAL A 409 4.34 8.56 16.68
N ARG A 410 4.02 7.79 17.72
CA ARG A 410 4.64 7.93 19.04
C ARG A 410 6.06 7.40 19.02
N LEU A 411 6.99 8.18 19.55
CA LEU A 411 8.42 7.94 19.50
C LEU A 411 8.88 7.20 20.75
N GLN A 412 9.73 6.18 20.57
CA GLN A 412 10.44 5.53 21.66
C GLN A 412 11.55 6.44 22.22
N PRO A 413 11.93 6.30 23.51
CA PRO A 413 12.93 7.15 24.14
C PRO A 413 14.26 7.24 23.36
N ASP A 414 14.76 6.10 22.87
CA ASP A 414 16.00 6.03 22.07
C ASP A 414 15.90 6.83 20.75
N THR A 415 14.70 6.90 20.17
CA THR A 415 14.42 7.70 18.98
C THR A 415 14.33 9.18 19.31
N VAL A 416 13.75 9.54 20.46
CA VAL A 416 13.71 10.92 20.95
C VAL A 416 15.13 11.44 21.17
N ASP A 417 16.00 10.67 21.82
CA ASP A 417 17.39 11.06 22.08
C ASP A 417 18.22 11.20 20.80
N ALA A 418 17.96 10.34 19.80
CA ALA A 418 18.58 10.47 18.49
C ALA A 418 18.11 11.74 17.76
N LEU A 419 16.80 12.03 17.80
CA LEU A 419 16.22 13.22 17.17
C LEU A 419 16.66 14.52 17.83
N ARG A 420 16.71 14.59 19.17
CA ARG A 420 17.19 15.78 19.91
C ARG A 420 18.61 16.15 19.50
N ARG A 421 19.54 15.17 19.57
CA ARG A 421 20.93 15.36 19.14
C ARG A 421 21.03 15.79 17.68
N HIS A 422 20.18 15.23 16.81
CA HIS A 422 20.17 15.59 15.40
C HIS A 422 19.71 17.02 15.16
N ILE A 423 18.63 17.44 15.82
CA ILE A 423 18.07 18.79 15.72
C ILE A 423 19.09 19.82 16.17
N GLU A 424 19.69 19.59 17.35
CA GLU A 424 20.69 20.49 17.92
C GLU A 424 21.88 20.73 16.99
N ASN A 425 22.36 19.68 16.31
CA ASN A 425 23.61 19.74 15.57
C ASN A 425 23.46 20.02 14.06
N PHE A 426 22.31 19.67 13.46
CA PHE A 426 22.21 19.59 11.99
C PHE A 426 21.01 20.29 11.39
N VAL A 427 19.99 20.63 12.18
CA VAL A 427 18.76 21.25 11.70
C VAL A 427 18.83 22.76 11.95
N PRO A 428 18.68 23.60 10.91
CA PRO A 428 18.62 25.05 11.09
C PRO A 428 17.50 25.45 12.05
N ARG A 429 17.69 26.55 12.78
CA ARG A 429 16.59 27.13 13.57
C ARG A 429 15.52 27.68 12.61
N PRO A 430 14.22 27.44 12.88
CA PRO A 430 13.15 28.06 12.11
C PRO A 430 13.26 29.59 12.13
N ASN A 431 13.12 30.21 10.96
CA ASN A 431 13.01 31.65 10.79
C ASN A 431 11.60 31.99 10.30
N PRO A 432 10.68 32.42 11.17
CA PRO A 432 9.29 32.74 10.80
C PRO A 432 9.16 33.77 9.67
N ASN A 433 10.17 34.63 9.50
CA ASN A 433 10.23 35.67 8.47
C ASN A 433 11.00 35.23 7.21
N GLY A 434 11.38 33.94 7.12
CA GLY A 434 12.06 33.37 5.96
C GLY A 434 11.21 33.47 4.70
N LEU A 435 11.88 33.64 3.55
CA LEU A 435 11.21 33.75 2.24
C LEU A 435 10.72 32.38 1.76
N THR A 436 11.45 31.32 2.10
CA THR A 436 11.13 29.95 1.73
C THR A 436 10.44 29.20 2.87
N GLU A 437 9.69 28.16 2.53
CA GLU A 437 9.10 27.29 3.54
C GLU A 437 10.16 26.55 4.36
N ASP A 438 11.30 26.20 3.76
CA ASP A 438 12.37 25.51 4.48
C ASP A 438 13.12 26.40 5.47
N GLU A 439 13.08 27.72 5.28
CA GLU A 439 13.53 28.66 6.31
C GLU A 439 12.49 28.79 7.42
N ARG A 440 11.20 28.87 7.09
CA ARG A 440 10.11 29.03 8.08
C ARG A 440 9.85 27.78 8.90
N ASP A 441 9.95 26.61 8.28
CA ASP A 441 9.75 25.30 8.92
C ASP A 441 10.72 24.28 8.32
N PRO A 442 11.98 24.25 8.79
CA PRO A 442 13.03 23.39 8.27
C PRO A 442 12.64 21.92 8.17
N ARG A 443 13.10 21.25 7.10
CA ARG A 443 13.05 19.79 7.03
C ARG A 443 13.94 19.20 8.12
N LEU A 444 13.47 18.13 8.75
CA LEU A 444 14.27 17.37 9.72
C LEU A 444 15.52 16.80 9.07
N PHE A 445 15.39 16.22 7.87
CA PHE A 445 16.51 15.53 7.24
C PHE A 445 16.82 16.13 5.86
N THR A 446 18.02 16.70 5.75
CA THR A 446 18.56 17.30 4.53
C THR A 446 19.95 16.74 4.22
N THR A 447 20.42 16.95 3.00
CA THR A 447 21.83 16.74 2.65
C THR A 447 22.71 17.74 3.39
N HIS A 448 24.04 17.57 3.31
CA HIS A 448 24.98 18.54 3.87
C HIS A 448 24.88 19.94 3.22
N SER A 449 24.33 20.03 2.01
CA SER A 449 24.05 21.30 1.32
C SER A 449 22.68 21.90 1.66
N GLY A 450 21.91 21.29 2.57
CA GLY A 450 20.55 21.71 2.91
C GLY A 450 19.46 21.25 1.94
N ALA A 451 19.82 20.57 0.84
CA ALA A 451 18.86 20.07 -0.13
C ALA A 451 18.05 18.87 0.41
N PRO A 452 16.84 18.59 -0.12
CA PRO A 452 16.08 17.41 0.25
C PRO A 452 16.83 16.11 -0.09
N ILE A 453 16.72 15.10 0.79
CA ILE A 453 17.36 13.81 0.59
C ILE A 453 16.70 13.03 -0.56
N ASP A 454 17.44 12.72 -1.63
CA ASP A 454 17.09 11.61 -2.54
C ASP A 454 17.55 10.29 -1.93
N LEU A 455 16.61 9.40 -1.64
CA LEU A 455 16.87 8.14 -0.95
C LEU A 455 17.80 7.19 -1.72
N GLY A 456 17.83 7.25 -3.05
CA GLY A 456 18.74 6.43 -3.85
C GLY A 456 20.18 6.90 -3.62
N ASN A 457 20.43 8.19 -3.85
CA ASN A 457 21.74 8.80 -3.65
C ASN A 457 22.20 8.68 -2.19
N PHE A 458 21.31 8.90 -1.24
CA PHE A 458 21.60 8.70 0.18
C PHE A 458 21.94 7.25 0.51
N ALA A 459 21.13 6.30 0.03
CA ALA A 459 21.33 4.90 0.37
C ALA A 459 22.66 4.37 -0.17
N ASP A 460 23.02 4.73 -1.40
CA ASP A 460 24.26 4.29 -2.03
C ASP A 460 25.49 4.93 -1.37
N ALA A 461 25.42 6.22 -1.06
CA ALA A 461 26.57 6.96 -0.57
C ALA A 461 26.82 6.81 0.94
N TRP A 462 25.77 6.52 1.73
CA TRP A 462 25.85 6.46 3.19
C TRP A 462 25.37 5.14 3.78
N PHE A 463 24.13 4.75 3.49
CA PHE A 463 23.49 3.63 4.18
C PHE A 463 24.15 2.28 3.87
N LYS A 464 24.24 1.91 2.59
CA LYS A 464 24.82 0.63 2.15
C LYS A 464 26.22 0.42 2.70
N PRO A 465 27.17 1.36 2.56
CA PRO A 465 28.49 1.09 3.06
C PRO A 465 28.59 1.20 4.60
N ALA A 466 27.63 1.85 5.30
CA ALA A 466 27.51 1.71 6.76
C ALA A 466 27.02 0.31 7.16
N VAL A 467 26.04 -0.26 6.44
CA VAL A 467 25.59 -1.65 6.63
C VAL A 467 26.73 -2.65 6.42
N VAL A 468 27.56 -2.45 5.39
CA VAL A 468 28.73 -3.32 5.13
C VAL A 468 29.73 -3.30 6.29
N LEU A 469 29.98 -2.11 6.85
CA LEU A 469 30.89 -1.96 7.98
C LEU A 469 30.29 -2.47 9.30
N ALA A 470 28.98 -2.31 9.49
CA ALA A 470 28.28 -2.77 10.69
C ALA A 470 28.24 -4.31 10.79
N PHE A 471 28.17 -5.01 9.66
CA PHE A 471 27.93 -6.45 9.60
C PHE A 471 29.08 -7.24 8.97
N ALA A 472 30.30 -6.99 9.43
CA ALA A 472 31.49 -7.74 9.00
C ALA A 472 31.51 -9.20 9.52
N SER A 473 30.65 -9.55 10.49
CA SER A 473 30.59 -10.89 11.07
C SER A 473 29.97 -11.90 10.08
N PRO A 474 30.41 -13.17 10.05
CA PRO A 474 29.80 -14.21 9.22
C PRO A 474 28.30 -14.41 9.47
N GLY A 475 27.83 -14.22 10.71
CA GLY A 475 26.42 -14.40 11.09
C GLY A 475 25.48 -13.38 10.46
N ASP A 476 25.98 -12.17 10.17
CA ASP A 476 25.18 -11.04 9.71
C ASP A 476 25.35 -10.74 8.21
N GLN A 477 26.14 -11.54 7.48
CA GLN A 477 26.41 -11.33 6.05
C GLN A 477 25.13 -11.23 5.21
N HIS A 478 24.07 -11.88 5.66
CA HIS A 478 22.77 -11.87 5.03
C HIS A 478 22.10 -10.48 5.02
N LEU A 479 22.58 -9.52 5.83
CA LEU A 479 22.11 -8.13 5.91
C LEU A 479 22.89 -7.18 4.99
N LEU A 480 24.03 -7.59 4.43
CA LEU A 480 24.95 -6.71 3.68
C LEU A 480 24.29 -6.01 2.48
N THR A 481 23.31 -6.67 1.86
CA THR A 481 22.58 -6.14 0.70
C THR A 481 21.24 -5.50 1.06
N MET A 482 20.96 -5.34 2.35
CA MET A 482 19.69 -4.83 2.83
C MET A 482 19.46 -3.39 2.33
N PRO A 483 18.38 -3.09 1.60
CA PRO A 483 18.06 -1.73 1.22
C PRO A 483 17.40 -0.95 2.37
N PHE A 484 17.63 0.36 2.44
CA PHE A 484 17.10 1.26 3.49
C PHE A 484 15.62 1.05 3.83
N ARG A 485 14.77 0.84 2.83
CA ARG A 485 13.32 0.56 2.99
C ARG A 485 12.99 -0.66 3.88
N ARG A 486 13.96 -1.52 4.18
CA ARG A 486 13.80 -2.68 5.07
C ARG A 486 13.81 -2.29 6.55
N LEU A 487 14.35 -1.13 6.92
CA LEU A 487 14.27 -0.62 8.29
C LEU A 487 12.81 -0.52 8.76
N ARG A 488 11.90 -0.05 7.90
CA ARG A 488 10.47 -0.05 8.19
C ARG A 488 9.93 -1.46 8.48
N ALA A 489 10.41 -2.48 7.78
CA ALA A 489 9.99 -3.85 8.02
C ALA A 489 10.60 -4.43 9.31
N ALA A 490 11.84 -4.06 9.64
CA ALA A 490 12.48 -4.39 10.91
C ALA A 490 11.67 -3.83 12.09
N ALA A 491 11.33 -2.54 12.06
CA ALA A 491 10.50 -1.89 13.07
C ALA A 491 9.16 -2.62 13.32
N ILE A 492 8.41 -2.92 12.24
CA ILE A 492 7.12 -3.61 12.35
C ILE A 492 7.30 -5.04 12.89
N THR A 493 8.37 -5.72 12.48
CA THR A 493 8.70 -7.07 12.95
C THR A 493 9.02 -7.05 14.44
N ASP A 494 9.82 -6.10 14.89
CA ASP A 494 10.17 -5.88 16.30
C ASP A 494 8.92 -5.65 17.16
N TRP A 495 8.03 -4.74 16.77
CA TRP A 495 6.79 -4.50 17.53
C TRP A 495 5.94 -5.76 17.64
N ILE A 496 5.78 -6.48 16.52
CA ILE A 496 5.00 -7.72 16.45
C ILE A 496 5.65 -8.78 17.33
N PHE A 497 6.96 -8.97 17.23
CA PHE A 497 7.71 -9.92 18.04
C PHE A 497 7.55 -9.65 19.54
N HIS A 498 7.56 -8.37 19.92
CA HIS A 498 7.36 -7.90 21.30
C HIS A 498 5.88 -7.67 21.68
N GLY A 499 4.94 -8.27 20.94
CA GLY A 499 3.56 -8.44 21.41
C GLY A 499 2.51 -7.52 20.79
N ALA A 500 2.88 -6.56 19.94
CA ALA A 500 1.89 -5.70 19.27
C ALA A 500 0.91 -6.54 18.44
N SER A 501 -0.40 -6.32 18.59
CA SER A 501 -1.42 -6.96 17.77
C SER A 501 -1.33 -6.54 16.29
N SER A 502 -2.04 -7.28 15.41
CA SER A 502 -2.21 -6.87 14.01
C SER A 502 -2.80 -5.46 13.89
N GLY A 503 -3.80 -5.16 14.73
CA GLY A 503 -4.44 -3.85 14.82
C GLY A 503 -3.44 -2.74 15.16
N GLU A 504 -2.74 -2.86 16.29
CA GLU A 504 -1.75 -1.88 16.74
C GLU A 504 -0.62 -1.67 15.72
N ALA A 505 -0.06 -2.76 15.20
CA ALA A 505 1.00 -2.67 14.19
C ALA A 505 0.49 -2.02 12.89
N SER A 506 -0.77 -2.26 12.50
CA SER A 506 -1.38 -1.66 11.32
C SER A 506 -1.61 -0.16 11.49
N GLU A 507 -2.15 0.27 12.63
CA GLU A 507 -2.37 1.67 12.98
C GLU A 507 -1.04 2.41 13.03
N LYS A 508 -0.08 1.90 13.82
CA LYS A 508 1.24 2.52 13.99
C LYS A 508 1.99 2.59 12.68
N ALA A 509 1.93 1.57 11.82
CA ALA A 509 2.59 1.60 10.51
C ALA A 509 1.81 2.41 9.45
N GLY A 510 0.53 2.69 9.63
CA GLY A 510 -0.34 3.21 8.56
C GLY A 510 -0.54 2.20 7.42
N ASN A 511 -0.66 0.92 7.76
CA ASN A 511 -1.03 -0.17 6.85
C ASN A 511 -2.48 -0.63 7.14
N SER A 512 -3.09 -1.40 6.23
CA SER A 512 -4.31 -2.14 6.59
C SER A 512 -3.95 -3.41 7.38
N GLY A 513 -4.83 -3.86 8.27
CA GLY A 513 -4.65 -5.12 9.02
C GLY A 513 -4.36 -6.31 8.10
N ALA A 514 -5.08 -6.42 6.98
CA ALA A 514 -4.85 -7.45 5.98
C ALA A 514 -3.41 -7.44 5.40
N VAL A 515 -2.77 -6.27 5.28
CA VAL A 515 -1.37 -6.19 4.83
C VAL A 515 -0.42 -6.68 5.93
N ILE A 516 -0.70 -6.37 7.19
CA ILE A 516 0.08 -6.85 8.34
C ILE A 516 -0.02 -8.37 8.45
N GLU A 517 -1.23 -8.92 8.50
CA GLU A 517 -1.46 -10.36 8.59
C GLU A 517 -0.84 -11.10 7.41
N LYS A 518 -1.06 -10.62 6.18
CA LYS A 518 -0.56 -11.29 4.98
C LYS A 518 0.97 -11.40 4.98
N HIS A 519 1.68 -10.33 5.34
CA HIS A 519 3.12 -10.29 5.18
C HIS A 519 3.91 -10.68 6.44
N TYR A 520 3.35 -10.45 7.63
CA TYR A 520 4.02 -10.68 8.91
C TYR A 520 3.51 -11.92 9.63
N ARG A 521 2.62 -12.73 9.01
CA ARG A 521 2.08 -13.98 9.59
C ARG A 521 3.13 -14.82 10.31
N GLY A 522 4.25 -15.13 9.62
CA GLY A 522 5.27 -15.98 10.21
C GLY A 522 5.95 -15.37 11.45
N VAL A 523 5.93 -14.04 11.60
CA VAL A 523 6.42 -13.37 12.82
C VAL A 523 5.41 -13.51 13.95
N PHE A 524 4.10 -13.48 13.65
CA PHE A 524 3.06 -13.82 14.65
C PHE A 524 3.19 -15.27 15.10
N ASP A 525 3.44 -16.18 14.17
CA ASP A 525 3.58 -17.61 14.45
C ASP A 525 4.85 -17.91 15.27
N SER A 526 5.92 -17.12 15.09
CA SER A 526 7.20 -17.27 15.77
C SER A 526 7.33 -16.45 17.06
N ARG A 527 6.27 -15.79 17.53
CA ARG A 527 6.34 -15.02 18.78
C ARG A 527 6.71 -15.94 19.93
N PRO A 528 7.55 -15.47 20.88
CA PRO A 528 7.61 -16.13 22.17
C PRO A 528 6.18 -16.22 22.69
N ARG A 529 5.69 -17.43 22.98
CA ARG A 529 4.43 -17.55 23.72
C ARG A 529 4.61 -16.68 24.96
N PRO A 530 3.61 -15.84 25.32
CA PRO A 530 3.70 -15.13 26.58
C PRO A 530 4.04 -16.20 27.61
N GLN A 531 5.19 -16.06 28.27
CA GLN A 531 5.40 -16.76 29.51
C GLN A 531 4.24 -16.28 30.35
N ILE A 532 3.21 -17.12 30.46
CA ILE A 532 2.26 -16.99 31.52
C ILE A 532 3.19 -17.14 32.72
N ALA A 533 3.65 -16.00 33.26
CA ALA A 533 4.26 -15.96 34.57
C ALA A 533 3.36 -16.83 35.40
N SER A 534 3.90 -17.91 35.96
CA SER A 534 3.20 -18.98 36.66
C SER A 534 2.22 -18.38 37.66
N ALA A 535 1.08 -17.95 37.16
CA ALA A 535 0.06 -17.21 37.86
C ALA A 535 -0.85 -18.31 38.32
N LEU A 536 -0.53 -18.79 39.52
CA LEU A 536 -1.24 -19.81 40.26
C LEU A 536 -1.60 -21.03 39.41
N THR A 537 -0.79 -22.08 39.57
CA THR A 537 -1.33 -23.43 39.60
C THR A 537 -2.41 -23.49 40.68
N ILE A 538 -3.64 -23.10 40.35
CA ILE A 538 -4.83 -23.54 41.07
C ILE A 538 -4.85 -25.04 40.81
N ARG A 539 -4.58 -25.82 41.86
CA ARG A 539 -4.61 -27.27 41.82
C ARG A 539 -5.94 -27.70 41.21
N SER A 540 -5.83 -28.51 40.16
CA SER A 540 -6.92 -29.29 39.58
C SER A 540 -7.65 -30.05 40.70
N GLY A 541 -8.88 -29.61 40.97
CA GLY A 541 -9.83 -30.24 41.87
C GLY A 541 -11.13 -29.48 41.72
N ASP A 542 -12.03 -30.02 40.91
CA ASP A 542 -13.45 -29.68 40.82
C ASP A 542 -13.82 -28.24 40.42
N PHE A 543 -13.75 -27.94 39.11
CA PHE A 543 -14.64 -26.94 38.50
C PHE A 543 -15.28 -27.55 37.25
N VAL A 544 -16.47 -28.13 37.45
CA VAL A 544 -17.46 -28.24 36.38
C VAL A 544 -17.96 -26.82 36.15
N VAL A 545 -17.80 -26.29 34.93
CA VAL A 545 -18.44 -25.02 34.55
C VAL A 545 -19.93 -25.32 34.38
N ASP A 546 -20.65 -25.33 35.49
CA ASP A 546 -22.09 -25.19 35.46
C ASP A 546 -22.44 -23.77 35.04
N ARG A 547 -23.50 -23.65 34.24
CA ARG A 547 -24.03 -22.36 33.78
C ARG A 547 -24.27 -21.48 35.01
N LEU A 548 -23.67 -20.29 34.99
CA LEU A 548 -24.02 -19.26 35.97
C LEU A 548 -25.53 -19.05 35.90
N ASP A 549 -26.20 -19.21 37.03
CA ASP A 549 -27.62 -18.91 37.11
C ASP A 549 -27.85 -17.39 37.08
N ASP A 550 -29.11 -17.00 36.89
CA ASP A 550 -29.48 -15.59 36.74
C ASP A 550 -29.11 -14.75 37.97
N ILE A 551 -28.95 -15.37 39.14
CA ILE A 551 -28.55 -14.71 40.39
C ILE A 551 -27.06 -14.40 40.35
N GLN A 552 -26.23 -15.37 39.99
CA GLN A 552 -24.78 -15.18 39.83
C GLN A 552 -24.46 -14.18 38.72
N LEU A 553 -25.27 -14.14 37.65
CA LEU A 553 -25.14 -13.15 36.59
C LEU A 553 -25.47 -11.73 37.09
N ALA A 554 -26.50 -11.58 37.94
CA ALA A 554 -26.90 -10.31 38.52
C ALA A 554 -25.86 -9.77 39.51
N GLU A 555 -25.27 -10.64 40.36
CA GLU A 555 -24.20 -10.26 41.29
C GLU A 555 -22.93 -9.80 40.56
N LEU A 556 -22.55 -10.50 39.49
CA LEU A 556 -21.43 -10.10 38.63
C LEU A 556 -21.69 -8.74 37.98
N SER A 557 -22.92 -8.50 37.50
CA SER A 557 -23.33 -7.20 36.97
C SER A 557 -23.27 -6.08 38.01
N GLN A 558 -23.63 -6.33 39.27
CA GLN A 558 -23.54 -5.33 40.34
C GLN A 558 -22.08 -4.98 40.68
N LEU A 559 -21.19 -5.97 40.75
CA LEU A 559 -19.75 -5.77 40.97
C LEU A 559 -19.11 -4.92 39.85
N VAL A 560 -19.46 -5.19 38.60
CA VAL A 560 -18.97 -4.42 37.44
C VAL A 560 -19.49 -2.98 37.48
N MET A 561 -20.74 -2.76 37.89
CA MET A 561 -21.32 -1.42 38.02
C MET A 561 -20.70 -0.62 39.18
N ALA A 562 -20.37 -1.28 40.30
CA ALA A 562 -19.67 -0.65 41.43
C ALA A 562 -18.25 -0.19 41.04
N GLU A 563 -17.50 -1.04 40.34
CA GLU A 563 -16.17 -0.71 39.81
C GLU A 563 -16.23 0.43 38.78
N ARG A 564 -17.27 0.47 37.94
CA ARG A 564 -17.51 1.59 37.01
C ARG A 564 -17.75 2.92 37.74
N ARG A 565 -18.55 2.90 38.82
CA ARG A 565 -18.84 4.10 39.63
C ARG A 565 -17.58 4.63 40.30
N HIS A 566 -16.76 3.74 40.86
CA HIS A 566 -15.50 4.07 41.51
C HIS A 566 -14.43 4.63 40.54
N ARG A 567 -14.52 4.32 39.24
CA ARG A 567 -13.67 4.92 38.19
C ARG A 567 -14.14 6.31 37.77
N LEU A 568 -15.45 6.51 37.63
CA LEU A 568 -16.00 7.82 37.29
C LEU A 568 -15.73 8.87 38.38
N GLU A 569 -15.77 8.48 39.65
CA GLU A 569 -15.41 9.35 40.78
C GLU A 569 -13.90 9.66 40.87
N ARG A 570 -13.05 8.92 40.15
CA ARG A 570 -11.60 9.15 40.08
C ARG A 570 -11.20 10.08 38.94
N ASP A 571 -12.02 10.15 37.90
CA ASP A 571 -11.77 10.95 36.68
C ASP A 571 -12.49 12.32 36.70
N SER A 572 -13.32 12.58 37.72
CA SER A 572 -13.92 13.88 38.07
C SER A 572 -13.13 14.58 39.16
#